data_AF-A0A961S1X0-F1
#
_entry.id   AF-A0A961S1X0-F1
#
_cell.length_a   1.000
_cell.length_b   1.000
_cell.length_c   1.000
_cell.angle_alpha   90.00
_cell.angle_beta   90.00
_cell.angle_gamma   90.00
#
_symmetry.space_group_name_H-M   'P 1'
#
loop_
_entity.id
_entity.type
_entity.pdbx_description
1 polymer ?
#
loop_
_entity_poly.entity_id
_entity_poly.type
_entity_poly.pdbx_seq_one_letter_code
_entity_poly.pdbx_strand_id
1 'polypeptide(L)'
;INLQEKMLGGMRFGSMPFRFKGRAGPLYPAYAISWFLTFAVFIGIAIALGAAVAFLAGDDLSAALGDFFAEKEQPTEEQAFKIGVFFAGIAGFYLLLFLFYPIVWSIYAAREMAVLAGYTSIGDARFRLRTTTGSMIGLTIGNILIWVFTLGIGGPYVNQRLVRYLCDRMEIDGKVDVDNIRQSTAPLSTMGEGLADALDVGGL
;
A
#
# COMPACT_ATOMS: atom_id res chain seq x y z
N ILE A 1 -8.73 24.26 -6.83
CA ILE A 1 -7.27 24.00 -6.94
C ILE A 1 -7.02 22.63 -6.31
N ASN A 2 -6.43 21.70 -7.05
CA ASN A 2 -6.20 20.34 -6.58
C ASN A 2 -4.97 20.32 -5.65
N LEU A 3 -5.01 19.61 -4.53
CA LEU A 3 -3.93 19.63 -3.53
C LEU A 3 -2.60 19.09 -4.11
N GLN A 4 -2.70 18.03 -4.93
CA GLN A 4 -1.58 17.46 -5.68
C GLN A 4 -0.97 18.44 -6.69
N GLU A 5 -1.79 19.29 -7.31
CA GLU A 5 -1.32 20.32 -8.25
C GLU A 5 -0.49 21.38 -7.53
N LYS A 6 -0.89 21.75 -6.30
CA LYS A 6 -0.11 22.69 -5.47
C LYS A 6 1.22 22.08 -5.00
N MET A 7 1.22 20.80 -4.60
CA MET A 7 2.44 20.11 -4.16
C MET A 7 3.43 19.92 -5.32
N LEU A 8 2.96 19.38 -6.45
CA LEU A 8 3.82 19.06 -7.59
C LEU A 8 4.24 20.33 -8.36
N GLY A 9 3.39 21.37 -8.39
CA GLY A 9 3.71 22.65 -9.01
C GLY A 9 4.79 23.45 -8.27
N GLY A 10 5.06 23.14 -7.00
CA GLY A 10 6.19 23.69 -6.25
C GLY A 10 7.53 23.04 -6.56
N MET A 11 7.53 21.85 -7.18
CA MET A 11 8.76 21.14 -7.54
C MET A 11 9.36 21.71 -8.82
N ARG A 12 10.68 21.82 -8.86
CA ARG A 12 11.45 22.31 -10.01
C ARG A 12 12.71 21.49 -10.21
N PHE A 13 13.14 21.34 -11.45
CA PHE A 13 14.46 20.81 -11.78
C PHE A 13 15.28 21.93 -12.44
N GLY A 14 16.23 22.49 -11.69
CA GLY A 14 16.92 23.73 -12.08
C GLY A 14 15.92 24.89 -12.24
N SER A 15 15.88 25.50 -13.42
CA SER A 15 14.94 26.56 -13.78
C SER A 15 13.54 26.04 -14.18
N MET A 16 13.39 24.76 -14.53
CA MET A 16 12.15 24.23 -15.10
C MET A 16 11.15 23.76 -14.03
N PRO A 17 9.90 24.26 -14.04
CA PRO A 17 8.87 23.81 -13.10
C PRO A 17 8.20 22.51 -13.57
N PHE A 18 7.85 21.66 -12.61
CA PHE A 18 6.95 20.55 -12.86
C PHE A 18 5.52 21.06 -13.04
N ARG A 19 4.77 20.47 -13.97
CA ARG A 19 3.33 20.70 -14.14
C ARG A 19 2.59 19.40 -13.90
N PHE A 20 1.50 19.49 -13.15
CA PHE A 20 0.60 18.36 -12.92
C PHE A 20 -0.82 18.76 -13.33
N LYS A 21 -1.42 18.01 -14.26
CA LYS A 21 -2.82 18.23 -14.67
C LYS A 21 -3.56 16.92 -14.74
N GLY A 22 -4.00 16.44 -13.57
CA GLY A 22 -4.66 15.14 -13.42
C GLY A 22 -6.17 15.20 -13.13
N ARG A 23 -6.86 14.13 -13.49
CA ARG A 23 -8.28 13.85 -13.14
C ARG A 23 -8.36 12.49 -12.46
N ALA A 24 -9.18 12.35 -11.42
CA ALA A 24 -9.36 11.07 -10.71
C ALA A 24 -10.17 10.02 -11.51
N GLY A 25 -10.88 10.44 -12.56
CA GLY A 25 -11.79 9.59 -13.35
C GLY A 25 -11.24 8.20 -13.74
N PRO A 26 -10.04 8.11 -14.34
CA PRO A 26 -9.46 6.83 -14.78
C PRO A 26 -9.10 5.85 -13.66
N LEU A 27 -9.08 6.31 -12.41
CA LEU A 27 -8.68 5.52 -11.25
C LEU A 27 -9.83 4.72 -10.64
N TYR A 28 -11.06 5.24 -10.74
CA TYR A 28 -12.27 4.62 -10.17
C TYR A 28 -12.51 3.15 -10.58
N PRO A 29 -12.29 2.73 -11.84
CA PRO A 29 -12.47 1.33 -12.21
C PRO A 29 -11.51 0.39 -11.48
N ALA A 30 -10.24 0.82 -11.31
CA ALA A 30 -9.24 0.04 -10.60
C ALA A 30 -9.58 -0.08 -9.12
N TYR A 31 -10.04 1.03 -8.53
CA TYR A 31 -10.50 1.09 -7.15
C TYR A 31 -11.69 0.16 -6.91
N ALA A 32 -12.71 0.22 -7.77
CA ALA A 32 -13.89 -0.64 -7.66
C ALA A 32 -13.52 -2.13 -7.75
N ILE A 33 -12.65 -2.50 -8.71
CA ILE A 33 -12.16 -3.88 -8.83
C ILE A 33 -11.44 -4.33 -7.56
N SER A 34 -10.51 -3.52 -7.03
CA SER A 34 -9.79 -3.86 -5.79
C SER A 34 -10.74 -3.96 -4.59
N TRP A 35 -11.78 -3.13 -4.52
CA TRP A 35 -12.79 -3.20 -3.46
C TRP A 35 -13.56 -4.53 -3.52
N PHE A 36 -14.19 -4.86 -4.66
CA PHE A 36 -14.93 -6.10 -4.81
C PHE A 36 -14.05 -7.34 -4.63
N LEU A 37 -12.80 -7.29 -5.11
CA LEU A 37 -11.84 -8.38 -4.91
C LEU A 37 -11.47 -8.53 -3.44
N THR A 38 -11.37 -7.43 -2.69
CA THR A 38 -11.13 -7.48 -1.23
C THR A 38 -12.29 -8.17 -0.52
N PHE A 39 -13.54 -7.85 -0.88
CA PHE A 39 -14.72 -8.55 -0.32
C PHE A 39 -14.73 -10.03 -0.67
N ALA A 40 -14.45 -10.37 -1.93
CA ALA A 40 -14.39 -11.76 -2.37
C ALA A 40 -13.32 -12.55 -1.61
N VAL A 41 -12.13 -11.99 -1.43
CA VAL A 41 -11.03 -12.59 -0.65
C VAL A 41 -11.41 -12.72 0.82
N PHE A 42 -11.98 -11.68 1.42
CA PHE A 42 -12.44 -11.69 2.81
C PHE A 42 -13.46 -12.81 3.06
N ILE A 43 -14.48 -12.91 2.21
CA ILE A 43 -15.50 -13.97 2.30
C ILE A 43 -14.86 -15.34 2.09
N GLY A 44 -13.97 -15.48 1.10
CA GLY A 44 -13.26 -16.73 0.85
C GLY A 44 -12.43 -17.20 2.05
N ILE A 45 -11.69 -16.28 2.69
CA ILE A 45 -10.91 -16.56 3.91
C ILE A 45 -11.84 -16.94 5.07
N ALA A 46 -12.93 -16.18 5.28
CA ALA A 46 -13.88 -16.45 6.36
C ALA A 46 -14.53 -17.84 6.22
N ILE A 47 -14.94 -18.22 4.99
CA ILE A 47 -15.50 -19.54 4.71
C ILE A 47 -14.45 -20.64 4.93
N ALA A 48 -13.24 -20.46 4.39
CA ALA A 48 -12.18 -21.46 4.52
C ALA A 48 -11.78 -21.70 5.97
N LEU A 49 -11.65 -20.64 6.77
CA LEU A 49 -11.33 -20.77 8.19
C LEU A 49 -12.50 -21.26 9.03
N GLY A 50 -13.73 -20.84 8.73
CA GLY A 50 -14.93 -21.40 9.37
C GLY A 50 -15.02 -22.91 9.16
N ALA A 51 -14.79 -23.38 7.94
CA ALA A 51 -14.73 -24.81 7.63
C ALA A 51 -13.57 -25.52 8.33
N ALA A 52 -12.39 -24.89 8.43
CA ALA A 52 -11.24 -25.46 9.15
C ALA A 52 -11.52 -25.56 10.66
N VAL A 53 -12.14 -24.55 11.26
CA VAL A 53 -12.55 -24.58 12.68
C VAL A 53 -13.59 -25.68 12.90
N ALA A 54 -14.61 -25.78 12.04
CA ALA A 54 -15.62 -26.82 12.16
C ALA A 54 -15.02 -28.23 12.05
N PHE A 55 -14.08 -28.43 11.12
CA PHE A 55 -13.37 -29.68 10.96
C PHE A 55 -12.49 -30.05 12.17
N LEU A 56 -11.79 -29.07 12.76
CA LEU A 56 -10.86 -29.31 13.86
C LEU A 56 -11.53 -29.40 15.23
N ALA A 57 -12.56 -28.58 15.47
CA ALA A 57 -13.28 -28.52 16.74
C ALA A 57 -14.46 -29.52 16.80
N GLY A 58 -14.89 -30.06 15.65
CA GLY A 58 -16.05 -30.96 15.54
C GLY A 58 -17.40 -30.25 15.61
N ASP A 59 -17.41 -28.93 15.76
CA ASP A 59 -18.57 -28.08 16.01
C ASP A 59 -18.58 -26.87 15.06
N ASP A 60 -19.76 -26.40 14.68
CA ASP A 60 -19.88 -25.19 13.85
C ASP A 60 -19.41 -23.92 14.60
N LEU A 61 -19.06 -22.88 13.84
CA LEU A 61 -18.57 -21.60 14.36
C LEU A 61 -19.46 -21.00 15.46
N SER A 62 -20.78 -21.18 15.35
CA SER A 62 -21.73 -20.68 16.36
C SER A 62 -21.59 -21.39 17.72
N ALA A 63 -21.30 -22.68 17.72
CA ALA A 63 -21.11 -23.45 18.95
C ALA A 63 -19.75 -23.13 19.59
N ALA A 64 -18.69 -22.99 18.79
CA ALA A 64 -17.38 -22.52 19.27
C ALA A 64 -17.46 -21.12 19.92
N LEU A 65 -18.27 -20.22 19.36
CA LEU A 65 -18.55 -18.91 19.97
C LEU A 65 -19.34 -19.05 21.28
N GLY A 66 -20.35 -19.93 21.32
CA GLY A 66 -21.14 -20.20 22.52
C GLY A 66 -20.29 -20.71 23.68
N ASP A 67 -19.37 -21.64 23.41
CA ASP A 67 -18.43 -22.17 24.41
C ASP A 67 -17.46 -21.09 24.94
N PHE A 68 -17.08 -20.13 24.11
CA PHE A 68 -16.23 -19.01 24.52
C PHE A 68 -16.95 -18.02 25.45
N PHE A 69 -18.22 -17.71 25.18
CA PHE A 69 -19.02 -16.78 26.00
C PHE A 69 -19.71 -17.46 27.20
N ALA A 70 -19.58 -18.78 27.34
CA ALA A 70 -20.17 -19.52 28.45
C ALA A 70 -19.46 -19.19 29.77
N GLU A 71 -20.18 -18.61 30.72
CA GLU A 71 -19.67 -18.32 32.06
C GLU A 71 -19.69 -19.62 32.91
N LYS A 72 -18.54 -20.28 33.04
CA LYS A 72 -18.33 -21.42 33.96
C LYS A 72 -17.06 -21.21 34.77
N GLU A 73 -17.10 -21.58 36.05
CA GLU A 73 -16.02 -21.35 37.03
C GLU A 73 -14.68 -22.03 36.66
N GLN A 74 -14.68 -23.12 35.89
CA GLN A 74 -13.47 -23.72 35.31
C GLN A 74 -13.76 -24.38 33.94
N PRO A 75 -12.95 -24.13 32.89
CA PRO A 75 -13.12 -24.77 31.60
C PRO A 75 -12.65 -26.23 31.63
N THR A 76 -13.48 -27.14 31.09
CA THR A 76 -13.09 -28.55 30.87
C THR A 76 -11.95 -28.64 29.84
N GLU A 77 -11.11 -29.68 29.87
CA GLU A 77 -10.01 -29.89 28.90
C GLU A 77 -10.48 -29.81 27.43
N GLU A 78 -11.65 -30.37 27.12
CA GLU A 78 -12.26 -30.30 25.78
C GLU A 78 -12.61 -28.84 25.38
N GLN A 79 -13.13 -28.06 26.32
CA GLN A 79 -13.49 -26.65 26.08
C GLN A 79 -12.24 -25.78 25.90
N ALA A 80 -11.19 -26.04 26.69
CA ALA A 80 -9.91 -25.36 26.54
C ALA A 80 -9.31 -25.57 25.13
N PHE A 81 -9.43 -26.79 24.59
CA PHE A 81 -9.02 -27.07 23.20
C PHE A 81 -9.85 -26.28 22.17
N LYS A 82 -11.19 -26.27 22.28
CA LYS A 82 -12.07 -25.54 21.36
C LYS A 82 -11.81 -24.02 21.37
N ILE A 83 -11.62 -23.45 22.56
CA ILE A 83 -11.22 -22.04 22.73
C ILE A 83 -9.87 -21.78 22.03
N GLY A 84 -8.90 -22.68 22.18
CA GLY A 84 -7.61 -22.60 21.49
C GLY A 84 -7.73 -22.60 19.96
N VAL A 85 -8.53 -23.51 19.40
CA VAL A 85 -8.81 -23.58 17.95
C VAL A 85 -9.49 -22.30 17.46
N PHE A 86 -10.43 -21.75 18.24
CA PHE A 86 -11.10 -20.49 17.92
C PHE A 86 -10.12 -19.31 17.81
N PHE A 87 -9.25 -19.12 18.80
CA PHE A 87 -8.22 -18.09 18.75
C PHE A 87 -7.21 -18.31 17.62
N ALA A 88 -6.83 -19.57 17.34
CA ALA A 88 -5.98 -19.90 16.20
C ALA A 88 -6.65 -19.54 14.87
N GLY A 89 -7.97 -19.75 14.74
CA GLY A 89 -8.76 -19.32 13.60
C GLY A 89 -8.77 -17.81 13.41
N ILE A 90 -8.96 -17.04 14.49
CA ILE A 90 -8.87 -15.57 14.46
C ILE A 90 -7.46 -15.10 14.04
N ALA A 91 -6.41 -15.68 14.63
CA ALA A 91 -5.03 -15.34 14.29
C ALA A 91 -4.74 -15.67 12.81
N GLY A 92 -5.19 -16.84 12.33
CA GLY A 92 -5.11 -17.23 10.93
C GLY A 92 -5.87 -16.28 10.01
N PHE A 93 -7.03 -15.77 10.43
CA PHE A 93 -7.83 -14.81 9.68
C PHE A 93 -7.06 -13.51 9.44
N TYR A 94 -6.52 -12.91 10.51
CA TYR A 94 -5.74 -11.68 10.40
C TYR A 94 -4.43 -11.90 9.63
N LEU A 95 -3.79 -13.06 9.80
CA LEU A 95 -2.58 -13.41 9.04
C LEU A 95 -2.87 -13.50 7.54
N LEU A 96 -3.94 -14.19 7.14
CA LEU A 96 -4.32 -14.29 5.72
C LEU A 96 -4.72 -12.92 5.16
N LEU A 97 -5.47 -12.10 5.91
CA LEU A 97 -5.76 -10.73 5.49
C LEU A 97 -4.48 -9.92 5.30
N PHE A 98 -3.53 -10.00 6.23
CA PHE A 98 -2.23 -9.33 6.12
C PHE A 98 -1.47 -9.74 4.84
N LEU A 99 -1.55 -11.01 4.43
CA LEU A 99 -0.89 -11.51 3.22
C LEU A 99 -1.62 -11.11 1.93
N PHE A 100 -2.94 -11.26 1.87
CA PHE A 100 -3.69 -11.07 0.62
C PHE A 100 -4.08 -9.62 0.35
N TYR A 101 -4.32 -8.81 1.38
CA TYR A 101 -4.71 -7.42 1.23
C TYR A 101 -3.74 -6.60 0.35
N PRO A 102 -2.42 -6.55 0.61
CA PRO A 102 -1.50 -5.79 -0.23
C PRO A 102 -1.44 -6.32 -1.68
N ILE A 103 -1.65 -7.61 -1.89
CA ILE A 103 -1.67 -8.22 -3.24
C ILE A 103 -2.89 -7.68 -4.03
N VAL A 104 -4.07 -7.65 -3.43
CA VAL A 104 -5.28 -7.12 -4.07
C VAL A 104 -5.14 -5.62 -4.38
N TRP A 105 -4.57 -4.86 -3.44
CA TRP A 105 -4.38 -3.42 -3.60
C TRP A 105 -3.25 -3.04 -4.55
N SER A 106 -2.35 -3.97 -4.87
CA SER A 106 -1.29 -3.76 -5.87
C SER A 106 -1.84 -3.41 -7.28
N ILE A 107 -3.07 -3.86 -7.60
CA ILE A 107 -3.78 -3.53 -8.85
C ILE A 107 -4.05 -2.03 -8.92
N TYR A 108 -4.62 -1.48 -7.84
CA TYR A 108 -4.89 -0.06 -7.70
C TYR A 108 -3.57 0.73 -7.66
N ALA A 109 -2.61 0.29 -6.84
CA ALA A 109 -1.32 0.98 -6.68
C ALA A 109 -0.55 1.12 -8.02
N ALA A 110 -0.53 0.06 -8.84
CA ALA A 110 0.09 0.12 -10.16
C ALA A 110 -0.57 1.17 -11.06
N ARG A 111 -1.91 1.21 -11.08
CA ARG A 111 -2.66 2.19 -11.89
C ARG A 111 -2.52 3.61 -11.37
N GLU A 112 -2.55 3.80 -10.06
CA GLU A 112 -2.34 5.10 -9.42
C GLU A 112 -0.99 5.68 -9.82
N MET A 113 0.09 4.92 -9.66
CA MET A 113 1.44 5.36 -10.02
C MET A 113 1.57 5.65 -11.52
N ALA A 114 0.96 4.83 -12.38
CA ALA A 114 0.95 5.04 -13.83
C ALA A 114 0.23 6.34 -14.23
N VAL A 115 -0.93 6.59 -13.63
CA VAL A 115 -1.76 7.77 -13.90
C VAL A 115 -1.08 9.04 -13.36
N LEU A 116 -0.51 8.99 -12.15
CA LEU A 116 0.24 10.11 -11.58
C LEU A 116 1.45 10.49 -12.43
N ALA A 117 2.22 9.49 -12.88
CA ALA A 117 3.33 9.72 -13.80
C ALA A 117 2.84 10.37 -15.11
N GLY A 118 1.79 9.82 -15.73
CA GLY A 118 1.23 10.33 -16.99
C GLY A 118 0.66 11.76 -16.92
N TYR A 119 0.30 12.23 -15.73
CA TYR A 119 -0.17 13.60 -15.49
C TYR A 119 0.93 14.58 -15.11
N THR A 120 2.16 14.11 -14.92
CA THR A 120 3.31 14.92 -14.56
C THR A 120 4.15 15.21 -15.81
N SER A 121 4.56 16.47 -15.98
CA SER A 121 5.42 16.90 -17.09
C SER A 121 6.44 17.95 -16.65
N ILE A 122 7.58 18.01 -17.33
CA ILE A 122 8.59 19.08 -17.22
C ILE A 122 8.80 19.66 -18.62
N GLY A 123 8.54 20.95 -18.79
CA GLY A 123 8.58 21.58 -20.11
C GLY A 123 7.62 20.86 -21.08
N ASP A 124 8.16 20.42 -22.22
CA ASP A 124 7.43 19.65 -23.24
C ASP A 124 7.54 18.13 -23.06
N ALA A 125 8.28 17.66 -22.05
CA ALA A 125 8.45 16.24 -21.78
C ALA A 125 7.49 15.73 -20.70
N ARG A 126 6.92 14.54 -20.92
CA ARG A 126 5.96 13.89 -20.03
C ARG A 126 6.55 12.63 -19.41
N PHE A 127 6.22 12.39 -18.15
CA PHE A 127 6.59 11.15 -17.49
C PHE A 127 5.65 10.03 -17.92
N ARG A 128 6.20 8.83 -18.05
CA ARG A 128 5.46 7.60 -18.31
C ARG A 128 6.03 6.50 -17.44
N LEU A 129 5.18 5.82 -16.69
CA LEU A 129 5.58 4.66 -15.91
C LEU A 129 5.13 3.37 -16.61
N ARG A 130 6.09 2.53 -17.01
CA ARG A 130 5.80 1.20 -17.59
C ARG A 130 5.55 0.17 -16.49
N THR A 131 4.49 0.37 -15.71
CA THR A 131 4.07 -0.62 -14.72
C THR A 131 2.95 -1.49 -15.26
N THR A 132 3.07 -2.80 -15.06
CA THR A 132 2.00 -3.76 -15.30
C THR A 132 1.52 -4.31 -13.96
N THR A 133 0.21 -4.59 -13.85
CA THR A 133 -0.38 -5.19 -12.64
C THR A 133 0.38 -6.43 -12.18
N GLY A 134 0.76 -7.33 -13.10
CA GLY A 134 1.52 -8.54 -12.77
C GLY A 134 2.91 -8.25 -12.18
N SER A 135 3.63 -7.26 -12.73
CA SER A 135 4.94 -6.88 -12.17
C SER A 135 4.83 -6.24 -10.78
N MET A 136 3.76 -5.50 -10.51
CA MET A 136 3.49 -4.94 -9.17
C MET A 136 3.09 -6.03 -8.18
N ILE A 137 2.27 -7.00 -8.59
CA ILE A 137 1.94 -8.18 -7.79
C ILE A 137 3.23 -8.95 -7.44
N GLY A 138 4.10 -9.20 -8.41
CA GLY A 138 5.37 -9.90 -8.17
C GLY A 138 6.29 -9.16 -7.19
N LEU A 139 6.39 -7.84 -7.31
CA LEU A 139 7.11 -7.01 -6.34
C LEU A 139 6.49 -7.12 -4.94
N THR A 140 5.16 -7.07 -4.87
CA THR A 140 4.40 -7.13 -3.61
C THR A 140 4.59 -8.47 -2.91
N ILE A 141 4.48 -9.59 -3.63
CA ILE A 141 4.76 -10.93 -3.10
C ILE A 141 6.19 -11.00 -2.58
N GLY A 142 7.16 -10.52 -3.36
CA GLY A 142 8.56 -10.47 -2.93
C GLY A 142 8.78 -9.62 -1.67
N ASN A 143 8.01 -8.55 -1.49
CA ASN A 143 8.09 -7.69 -0.31
C ASN A 143 7.44 -8.33 0.92
N ILE A 144 6.32 -9.04 0.73
CA ILE A 144 5.66 -9.82 1.79
C ILE A 144 6.59 -10.91 2.32
N LEU A 145 7.25 -11.66 1.43
CA LEU A 145 8.20 -12.69 1.83
C LEU A 145 9.31 -12.11 2.72
N ILE A 146 9.83 -10.95 2.36
CA ILE A 146 10.83 -10.27 3.18
C ILE A 146 10.25 -9.86 4.53
N TRP A 147 9.06 -9.26 4.57
CA TRP A 147 8.39 -8.91 5.82
C TRP A 147 8.21 -10.12 6.74
N VAL A 148 7.75 -11.25 6.19
CA VAL A 148 7.52 -12.49 6.96
C VAL A 148 8.85 -13.07 7.46
N PHE A 149 9.85 -13.24 6.59
CA PHE A 149 11.13 -13.85 6.97
C PHE A 149 12.00 -12.95 7.86
N THR A 150 11.80 -11.63 7.81
CA THR A 150 12.54 -10.68 8.65
C THR A 150 11.75 -10.22 9.87
N LEU A 151 10.53 -10.75 10.09
CA LEU A 151 9.62 -10.31 11.14
C LEU A 151 9.43 -8.78 11.16
N GLY A 152 9.40 -8.17 9.98
CA GLY A 152 9.23 -6.73 9.78
C GLY A 152 10.50 -5.88 9.82
N ILE A 153 11.67 -6.43 10.20
CA ILE A 153 12.94 -5.69 10.23
C ILE A 153 13.37 -5.25 8.82
N GLY A 154 12.99 -6.00 7.78
CA GLY A 154 13.31 -5.72 6.38
C GLY A 154 12.57 -4.52 5.75
N GLY A 155 11.85 -3.71 6.53
CA GLY A 155 11.11 -2.53 6.05
C GLY A 155 11.93 -1.57 5.16
N PRO A 156 13.14 -1.14 5.55
CA PRO A 156 13.98 -0.27 4.73
C PRO A 156 14.34 -0.89 3.36
N TYR A 157 14.58 -2.20 3.33
CA TYR A 157 14.92 -2.92 2.10
C TYR A 157 13.71 -3.02 1.16
N VAL A 158 12.51 -3.24 1.71
CA VAL A 158 11.26 -3.21 0.94
C VAL A 158 11.02 -1.84 0.29
N ASN A 159 11.29 -0.75 1.02
CA ASN A 159 11.22 0.60 0.46
C ASN A 159 12.25 0.82 -0.66
N GLN A 160 13.49 0.36 -0.47
CA GLN A 160 14.51 0.43 -1.52
C GLN A 160 14.07 -0.31 -2.79
N ARG A 161 13.46 -1.49 -2.67
CA ARG A 161 12.94 -2.25 -3.83
C ARG A 161 11.82 -1.51 -4.55
N LEU A 162 10.93 -0.84 -3.82
CA LEU A 162 9.87 -0.03 -4.41
C LEU A 162 10.44 1.15 -5.19
N VAL A 163 11.38 1.89 -4.59
CA VAL A 163 12.05 3.02 -5.25
C VAL A 163 12.80 2.54 -6.50
N ARG A 164 13.56 1.46 -6.40
CA ARG A 164 14.25 0.87 -7.54
C ARG A 164 13.28 0.44 -8.64
N TYR A 165 12.18 -0.20 -8.30
CA TYR A 165 11.15 -0.61 -9.25
C TYR A 165 10.58 0.59 -10.02
N LEU A 166 10.36 1.72 -9.34
CA LEU A 166 9.88 2.96 -9.93
C LEU A 166 10.93 3.57 -10.86
N CYS A 167 12.16 3.74 -10.39
CA CYS A 167 13.25 4.30 -11.20
C CYS A 167 13.51 3.46 -12.46
N ASP A 168 13.54 2.13 -12.35
CA ASP A 168 13.82 1.22 -13.46
C ASP A 168 12.70 1.22 -14.54
N ARG A 169 11.50 1.74 -14.23
CA ARG A 169 10.32 1.73 -15.12
C ARG A 169 9.82 3.12 -15.48
N MET A 170 10.46 4.17 -14.97
CA MET A 170 10.11 5.55 -15.24
C MET A 170 10.82 6.01 -16.50
N GLU A 171 10.03 6.41 -17.49
CA GLU A 171 10.50 6.96 -18.75
C GLU A 171 10.05 8.43 -18.85
N ILE A 172 10.84 9.22 -19.55
CA ILE A 172 10.51 10.59 -19.92
C ILE A 172 10.39 10.61 -21.44
N ASP A 173 9.22 10.97 -21.94
CA ASP A 173 8.92 11.07 -23.37
C ASP A 173 8.81 12.55 -23.76
N GLY A 174 9.63 12.99 -24.71
CA GLY A 174 9.66 14.37 -25.21
C GLY A 174 11.06 14.95 -25.28
N LYS A 175 11.16 16.18 -25.82
CA LYS A 175 12.43 16.92 -25.90
C LYS A 175 12.57 17.77 -24.65
N VAL A 176 13.51 17.40 -23.79
CA VAL A 176 14.00 18.29 -22.73
C VAL A 176 15.22 18.99 -23.28
N ASP A 177 15.17 20.32 -23.39
CA ASP A 177 16.35 21.12 -23.69
C ASP A 177 17.22 21.20 -22.42
N VAL A 178 18.10 20.22 -22.26
CA VAL A 178 18.97 20.07 -21.09
C VAL A 178 19.98 21.22 -21.01
N ASP A 179 20.37 21.80 -22.15
CA ASP A 179 21.33 22.90 -22.24
C ASP A 179 20.74 24.23 -21.71
N ASN A 180 19.42 24.36 -21.70
CA ASN A 180 18.71 25.51 -21.09
C ASN A 180 18.45 25.35 -19.58
N ILE A 181 18.78 24.19 -18.99
CA ILE A 181 18.60 23.96 -17.54
C ILE A 181 19.70 24.68 -16.78
N ARG A 182 19.39 25.92 -16.38
CA ARG A 182 20.26 26.72 -15.50
C ARG A 182 19.96 26.43 -14.03
N GLN A 183 20.91 26.77 -13.17
CA GLN A 183 20.70 26.82 -11.74
C GLN A 183 19.49 27.72 -11.43
N SER A 184 18.59 27.23 -10.57
CA SER A 184 17.37 27.97 -10.22
C SER A 184 17.74 29.30 -9.56
N THR A 185 17.26 30.41 -10.12
CA THR A 185 17.32 31.75 -9.53
C THR A 185 16.03 32.12 -8.81
N ALA A 186 15.09 31.18 -8.70
CA ALA A 186 13.86 31.36 -7.95
C ALA A 186 14.16 31.42 -6.43
N PRO A 187 13.42 32.25 -5.66
CA PRO A 187 13.58 32.31 -4.21
C PRO A 187 13.36 30.91 -3.61
N LEU A 188 14.18 30.55 -2.61
CA LEU A 188 14.04 29.29 -1.89
C LEU A 188 12.59 29.13 -1.41
N SER A 189 12.05 27.93 -1.58
CA SER A 189 10.70 27.61 -1.12
C SER A 189 10.65 27.69 0.41
N THR A 190 9.86 28.63 0.93
CA THR A 190 9.56 28.76 2.38
C THR A 190 8.68 27.61 2.89
N MET A 191 8.11 26.78 1.98
CA MET A 191 7.42 25.56 2.39
C MET A 191 8.42 24.57 2.98
N GLY A 192 8.29 24.31 4.28
CA GLY A 192 9.19 23.43 5.04
C GLY A 192 9.95 24.17 6.13
N GLU A 193 10.14 25.50 6.01
CA GLU A 193 10.76 26.31 7.07
C GLU A 193 9.95 26.24 8.36
N GLY A 194 8.63 26.31 8.31
CA GLY A 194 7.80 26.19 9.52
C GLY A 194 7.87 24.83 10.21
N LEU A 195 8.24 23.75 9.50
CA LEU A 195 8.45 22.43 10.11
C LEU A 195 9.87 22.31 10.65
N ALA A 196 10.86 22.88 9.95
CA ALA A 196 12.22 23.00 10.44
C ALA A 196 12.28 23.87 11.70
N ASP A 197 11.62 25.02 11.71
CA ASP A 197 11.46 25.95 12.83
C ASP A 197 10.69 25.31 14.00
N ALA A 198 9.64 24.52 13.71
CA ALA A 198 8.93 23.74 14.73
C ALA A 198 9.71 22.54 15.29
N LEU A 199 10.71 22.03 14.56
CA LEU A 199 11.63 20.98 15.01
C LEU A 199 12.92 21.56 15.63
N ASP A 200 13.23 22.82 15.35
CA ASP A 200 14.35 23.60 15.93
C ASP A 200 14.01 24.14 17.33
N VAL A 201 12.80 23.87 17.84
CA VAL A 201 12.39 24.18 19.24
C VAL A 201 13.05 23.26 20.29
N GLY A 202 14.10 22.52 19.91
CA GLY A 202 14.86 21.61 20.77
C GLY A 202 16.20 22.16 21.26
N GLY A 203 16.47 23.46 21.09
CA GLY A 203 17.65 24.15 21.60
C GLY A 203 17.52 24.64 23.05
N LEU A 204 17.25 23.74 24.00
CA LEU A 204 17.53 23.91 25.43
C LEU A 204 18.06 22.60 26.01
#